data_AF-A0A4P7ZR87-F1
#
_entry.id   AF-A0A4P7ZR87-F1
#
_cell.length_a   1.000
_cell.length_b   1.000
_cell.length_c   1.000
_cell.angle_alpha   90.00
_cell.angle_beta   90.00
_cell.angle_gamma   90.00
#
_symmetry.space_group_name_H-M   'P 1'
#
loop_
_entity.id
_entity.type
_entity.pdbx_description
1 polymer ?
#
loop_
_entity_poly.entity_id
_entity_poly.type
_entity_poly.pdbx_seq_one_letter_code
_entity_poly.pdbx_strand_id
1 'polypeptide(L)' 'MSWSELERLVCDAEADAAMQRALRHCRSRKELILAARRLGYRITRLDLQRAWQEHQALEAEAQ' A
#
# COMPACT_ATOMS: atom_id res chain seq x y z
N MET A 1 -7.64 9.50 0.57
CA MET A 1 -8.30 8.18 0.49
C MET A 1 -8.55 7.69 1.92
N SER A 2 -9.36 6.65 2.19
CA SER A 2 -9.47 6.07 3.54
C SER A 2 -8.43 4.95 3.75
N TRP A 3 -8.06 4.70 5.01
CA TRP A 3 -7.16 3.59 5.41
C TRP A 3 -7.65 2.24 4.86
N SER A 4 -8.96 2.01 4.85
CA SER A 4 -9.58 0.78 4.35
C SER A 4 -9.31 0.48 2.87
N GLU A 5 -9.11 1.49 2.02
CA GLU A 5 -8.73 1.24 0.61
C GLU A 5 -7.26 0.84 0.46
N LEU A 6 -6.39 1.25 1.40
CA LEU A 6 -5.02 0.77 1.46
C LEU A 6 -4.96 -0.67 1.98
N GLU A 7 -5.71 -1.00 3.01
CA GLU A 7 -5.82 -2.39 3.50
C GLU A 7 -6.30 -3.32 2.39
N ARG A 8 -7.31 -2.90 1.63
CA ARG A 8 -7.80 -3.68 0.50
C ARG A 8 -6.71 -3.92 -0.56
N LEU A 9 -5.90 -2.91 -0.89
CA LEU A 9 -4.75 -3.08 -1.77
C LEU A 9 -3.79 -4.16 -1.25
N VAL A 10 -3.51 -4.16 0.07
CA VAL A 10 -2.62 -5.16 0.68
C VAL A 10 -3.24 -6.54 0.65
N CYS A 11 -4.50 -6.68 1.07
CA CYS A 11 -5.21 -7.96 1.02
C CYS A 11 -5.26 -8.55 -0.39
N ASP A 12 -5.57 -7.72 -1.39
CA ASP A 12 -5.64 -8.18 -2.78
C ASP A 12 -4.24 -8.53 -3.32
N ALA A 13 -3.18 -7.84 -2.87
CA ALA A 13 -1.79 -8.16 -3.22
C ALA A 13 -1.30 -9.49 -2.61
N GLU A 14 -1.80 -9.84 -1.43
CA GLU A 14 -1.48 -11.09 -0.75
C GLU A 14 -2.28 -12.28 -1.30
N ALA A 15 -3.52 -12.03 -1.74
CA ALA A 15 -4.43 -13.05 -2.25
C ALA A 15 -4.22 -13.38 -3.75
N ASP A 16 -3.82 -12.41 -4.58
CA ASP A 16 -3.67 -12.58 -6.02
C ASP A 16 -2.19 -12.63 -6.45
N ALA A 17 -1.75 -13.79 -6.93
CA ALA A 17 -0.40 -14.00 -7.45
C ALA A 17 -0.05 -13.10 -8.66
N ALA A 18 -1.02 -12.68 -9.48
CA ALA A 18 -0.79 -11.75 -10.58
C ALA A 18 -0.50 -10.34 -10.05
N MET A 19 -1.27 -9.89 -9.07
CA MET A 19 -1.06 -8.61 -8.38
C MET A 19 0.28 -8.62 -7.61
N GLN A 20 0.58 -9.72 -6.92
CA GLN A 20 1.84 -9.91 -6.23
C GLN A 20 3.04 -9.81 -7.19
N ARG A 21 2.98 -10.45 -8.37
CA ARG A 21 4.03 -10.32 -9.41
C ARG A 21 4.14 -8.89 -9.93
N ALA A 22 3.01 -8.22 -10.19
CA ALA A 22 3.00 -6.84 -10.67
C ALA A 22 3.65 -5.87 -9.67
N LEU A 23 3.41 -6.08 -8.37
CA LEU A 23 3.97 -5.26 -7.30
C LEU A 23 5.40 -5.66 -6.92
N ARG A 24 5.81 -6.92 -7.12
CA ARG A 24 7.15 -7.44 -6.78
C ARG A 24 8.28 -6.70 -7.50
N HIS A 25 8.00 -6.12 -8.66
CA HIS A 25 8.98 -5.35 -9.42
C HIS A 25 9.03 -3.86 -9.03
N CYS A 26 8.12 -3.39 -8.17
CA CYS A 26 8.15 -2.03 -7.66
C CYS A 26 9.26 -1.89 -6.62
N ARG A 27 10.30 -1.11 -6.95
CA ARG A 27 11.44 -0.85 -6.06
C ARG A 27 11.41 0.56 -5.47
N SER A 28 10.45 1.38 -5.87
CA SER A 28 10.24 2.70 -5.32
C SER A 28 8.78 2.94 -4.93
N ARG A 29 8.58 3.85 -3.98
CA ARG A 29 7.24 4.30 -3.56
C ARG A 29 6.45 4.89 -4.74
N LYS A 30 7.13 5.52 -5.71
CA LYS A 30 6.53 6.06 -6.93
C LYS A 30 6.02 4.95 -7.86
N GLU A 31 6.82 3.91 -8.07
CA GLU A 31 6.42 2.75 -8.88
C GLU A 31 5.22 2.02 -8.28
N LEU A 32 5.22 1.83 -6.95
CA LEU A 32 4.10 1.22 -6.24
C LEU A 32 2.80 2.03 -6.42
N ILE A 33 2.85 3.35 -6.28
CA ILE A 33 1.69 4.23 -6.52
C ILE A 33 1.19 4.09 -7.96
N LEU A 34 2.09 4.07 -8.94
CA LEU A 34 1.71 3.95 -10.34
C LEU A 34 1.10 2.58 -10.66
N ALA A 35 1.66 1.50 -10.13
CA ALA A 35 1.15 0.15 -10.31
C ALA A 35 -0.24 0.00 -9.66
N ALA A 36 -0.40 0.43 -8.41
CA ALA A 36 -1.69 0.41 -7.71
C ALA A 36 -2.76 1.23 -8.47
N ARG A 37 -2.42 2.40 -9.02
CA ARG A 37 -3.34 3.18 -9.85
C ARG A 37 -3.74 2.48 -11.14
N ARG A 38 -2.82 1.76 -11.79
CA ARG A 38 -3.13 0.95 -12.97
C ARG A 38 -4.07 -0.22 -12.65
N LEU A 39 -4.03 -0.71 -11.43
CA LEU A 39 -4.92 -1.75 -10.90
C LEU A 39 -6.28 -1.19 -10.41
N GLY A 40 -6.52 0.12 -10.53
CA GLY A 40 -7.80 0.76 -10.19
C GLY A 40 -7.84 1.43 -8.81
N TYR A 41 -6.77 1.36 -8.02
CA TYR A 41 -6.72 1.95 -6.68
C TYR A 41 -6.37 3.43 -6.71
N ARG A 42 -7.02 4.23 -5.87
CA ARG A 42 -6.80 5.68 -5.80
C ARG A 42 -5.77 6.10 -4.74
N ILE A 43 -4.62 5.43 -4.74
CA ILE A 43 -3.57 5.72 -3.75
C ILE A 43 -2.76 6.98 -4.09
N THR A 44 -2.45 7.77 -3.06
CA THR A 44 -1.53 8.92 -3.14
C THR A 44 -0.28 8.71 -2.28
N ARG A 45 0.73 9.54 -2.52
CA ARG A 45 1.94 9.56 -1.67
C ARG A 45 1.60 9.90 -0.22
N LEU A 46 0.62 10.78 0.00
CA LEU A 46 0.22 11.20 1.34
C LEU A 46 -0.44 10.04 2.10
N ASP A 47 -1.27 9.24 1.41
CA ASP A 47 -1.90 8.06 2.01
C ASP A 47 -0.83 7.06 2.49
N LEU A 48 0.20 6.79 1.68
CA LEU A 48 1.32 5.92 2.09
C LEU A 48 2.16 6.49 3.23
N GLN A 49 2.27 7.81 3.33
CA GLN A 49 3.01 8.44 4.41
C GLN A 49 2.24 8.35 5.74
N ARG A 50 0.93 8.61 5.73
CA ARG A 50 0.07 8.46 6.91
C ARG A 50 0.06 7.03 7.41
N ALA A 51 -0.06 6.08 6.49
CA ALA A 51 0.03 4.66 6.79
C ALA A 51 1.30 4.27 7.54
N TRP A 52 2.43 4.81 7.10
CA TRP A 52 3.72 4.57 7.74
C TRP A 52 3.78 5.19 9.15
N GLN A 53 3.23 6.40 9.32
CA GLN A 53 3.19 7.08 10.62
C GLN A 53 2.28 6.35 11.61
N GLU A 54 1.12 5.87 11.16
CA GLU A 54 0.19 5.08 11.97
C GLU A 54 0.82 3.76 12.40
N HIS A 55 1.50 3.06 11.50
CA HIS A 55 2.25 1.85 11.85
C HIS A 55 3.34 2.12 12.90
N GLN A 56 4.12 3.19 12.74
CA GLN A 56 5.14 3.56 13.72
C GLN A 56 4.55 3.94 15.08
N ALA A 57 3.39 4.61 15.10
CA ALA A 57 2.70 4.93 16.35
C ALA A 57 2.19 3.66 17.05
N LEU A 58 1.59 2.74 16.29
CA LEU A 58 1.13 1.44 16.81
C LEU A 58 2.30 0.58 17.33
N GLU A 59 3.42 0.53 16.62
CA GLU A 59 4.62 -0.19 17.08
C GLU A 59 5.23 0.45 18.34
N ALA A 60 5.19 1.78 18.46
CA ALA A 60 5.68 2.50 19.63
C ALA A 60 4.76 2.34 20.85
N GLU A 61 3.44 2.22 20.66
CA GLU A 61 2.47 1.93 21.72
C GLU A 61 2.50 0.47 22.18
N ALA A 62 2.98 -0.44 21.33
CA ALA A 62 3.15 -1.85 21.64
C ALA A 62 4.48 -2.19 22.37
N GLN A 63 5.37 -1.21 22.55
CA GLN A 63 6.65 -1.32 23.28
C GLN A 63 6.56 -0.77 24.70
#